data_AF-A0A7C1BRU7-F1
#
_entry.id   AF-A0A7C1BRU7-F1
#
_cell.length_a   1.000
_cell.length_b   1.000
_cell.length_c   1.000
_cell.angle_alpha   90.00
_cell.angle_beta   90.00
_cell.angle_gamma   90.00
#
_symmetry.space_group_name_H-M   'P 1'
#
loop_
_entity.id
_entity.type
_entity.pdbx_description
1 polymer ?
#
loop_
_entity_poly.entity_id
_entity_poly.type
_entity_poly.pdbx_seq_one_letter_code
_entity_poly.pdbx_strand_id
1 'polypeptide(L)'
;METKNLKTDLLCLGARLSVSDANKGAGEGGNTSTSASTSTSRRAGAGPAAGGMFIFGGTVANVPTQSWFVSASPYCVSSEEGKNVIKKDGEKVAEVTFPRARFQRLKT
;
A
#
# COMPACT_ATOMS: atom_id res chain seq x y z
N MET A 1 -13.30 -1.72 15.06
CA MET A 1 -13.13 -2.87 14.14
C MET A 1 -12.14 -3.84 14.76
N GLU A 2 -12.44 -5.13 14.80
CA GLU A 2 -11.47 -6.13 15.27
C GLU A 2 -10.30 -6.28 14.28
N THR A 3 -9.08 -6.41 14.79
CA THR A 3 -7.85 -6.48 13.98
C THR A 3 -7.85 -7.65 12.99
N LYS A 4 -8.49 -8.77 13.36
CA LYS A 4 -8.61 -9.95 12.49
C LYS A 4 -9.44 -9.65 11.23
N ASN A 5 -10.53 -8.89 11.38
CA ASN A 5 -11.38 -8.50 10.26
C ASN A 5 -10.68 -7.50 9.36
N LEU A 6 -9.94 -6.54 9.94
CA LEU A 6 -9.13 -5.59 9.17
C LEU A 6 -8.05 -6.28 8.34
N LYS A 7 -7.37 -7.30 8.88
CA LYS A 7 -6.35 -8.06 8.14
C LYS A 7 -6.92 -8.76 6.92
N THR A 8 -8.03 -9.48 7.09
CA THR A 8 -8.68 -10.19 5.99
C THR A 8 -9.12 -9.22 4.91
N ASP A 9 -9.77 -8.13 5.30
CA ASP A 9 -10.21 -7.08 4.38
C ASP A 9 -9.06 -6.50 3.56
N LEU A 10 -7.93 -6.16 4.19
CA LEU A 10 -6.77 -5.60 3.50
C LEU A 10 -6.12 -6.62 2.54
N LEU A 11 -6.13 -7.91 2.86
CA LEU A 11 -5.61 -8.96 1.97
C LEU A 11 -6.49 -9.13 0.73
N CYS A 12 -7.81 -8.99 0.87
CA CYS A 12 -8.76 -9.18 -0.22
C CYS A 12 -8.96 -7.93 -1.07
N LEU A 13 -9.00 -6.75 -0.46
CA LEU A 13 -9.37 -5.49 -1.11
C LEU A 13 -8.16 -4.59 -1.37
N GLY A 14 -7.02 -4.85 -0.72
CA GLY A 14 -5.85 -3.99 -0.78
C GLY A 14 -6.07 -2.62 -0.12
N ALA A 15 -5.09 -1.74 -0.22
CA ALA A 15 -5.20 -0.36 0.27
C ALA A 15 -4.54 0.62 -0.70
N ARG A 16 -5.23 1.74 -0.95
CA ARG A 16 -4.69 2.86 -1.72
C ARG A 16 -3.62 3.57 -0.90
N LEU A 17 -2.52 3.98 -1.53
CA LEU A 17 -1.51 4.82 -0.86
C LEU A 17 -1.75 6.28 -1.27
N SER A 18 -1.93 7.18 -0.30
CA SER A 18 -1.85 8.61 -0.61
C SER A 18 -0.39 8.96 -0.83
N VAL A 19 -0.03 9.33 -2.05
CA VAL A 19 1.33 9.80 -2.35
C VAL A 19 1.49 11.16 -1.65
N SER A 20 2.17 11.16 -0.51
CA SER A 20 2.79 12.36 0.03
C SER A 20 4.28 12.19 -0.25
N ASP A 21 4.91 13.16 -0.91
CA ASP A 21 6.29 13.13 -1.44
C ASP A 21 7.42 13.00 -0.38
N ALA A 22 7.17 12.34 0.75
CA ALA A 22 8.14 12.12 1.80
C ALA A 22 8.54 10.64 1.87
N ASN A 23 9.73 10.33 1.36
CA ASN A 23 10.45 9.05 1.37
C ASN A 23 10.10 8.01 0.31
N LYS A 24 10.52 8.33 -0.92
CA LYS A 24 10.87 7.37 -1.98
C LYS A 24 12.10 6.54 -1.53
N GLY A 25 11.86 5.47 -0.80
CA GLY A 25 12.87 4.44 -0.52
C GLY A 25 12.86 3.38 -1.61
N ALA A 26 13.81 3.48 -2.54
CA ALA A 26 14.31 2.48 -3.48
C ALA A 26 13.33 1.38 -3.95
N GLY A 27 12.80 1.59 -5.16
CA GLY A 27 12.04 0.63 -5.96
C GLY A 27 11.62 1.29 -7.27
N GLU A 28 12.60 1.66 -8.09
CA GLU A 28 12.43 2.34 -9.38
C GLU A 28 11.83 1.42 -10.46
N GLY A 29 10.91 1.98 -11.24
CA GLY A 29 10.36 1.39 -12.47
C GLY A 29 8.99 1.96 -12.80
N GLY A 30 8.95 3.20 -13.26
CA GLY A 30 7.73 4.02 -13.34
C GLY A 30 6.72 3.69 -14.43
N ASN A 31 5.51 4.21 -14.27
CA ASN A 31 4.97 5.27 -15.14
C ASN A 31 3.72 5.91 -14.52
N THR A 32 3.81 7.22 -14.27
CA THR A 32 2.63 8.07 -14.17
C THR A 32 2.36 8.59 -15.57
N SER A 33 1.30 8.08 -16.22
CA SER A 33 0.63 8.79 -17.30
C SER A 33 -0.76 8.20 -17.55
N THR A 34 -1.77 8.99 -17.21
CA THR A 34 -2.90 9.43 -18.05
C THR A 34 -3.59 8.43 -18.99
N SER A 35 -4.92 8.49 -18.92
CA SER A 35 -5.92 8.14 -19.95
C SER A 35 -6.21 6.67 -20.23
N ALA A 36 -7.50 6.36 -20.12
CA ALA A 36 -8.15 5.15 -20.59
C ALA A 36 -7.74 4.81 -22.03
N SER A 37 -7.23 3.60 -22.26
CA SER A 37 -7.16 2.99 -23.58
C SER A 37 -7.37 1.48 -23.47
N THR A 38 -8.37 1.00 -24.19
CA THR A 38 -8.78 -0.39 -24.33
C THR A 38 -7.68 -1.17 -25.03
N SER A 39 -6.94 -2.02 -24.32
CA SER A 39 -6.19 -3.12 -24.94
C SER A 39 -6.01 -4.27 -23.94
N THR A 40 -6.69 -5.37 -24.24
CA THR A 40 -6.65 -6.62 -23.47
C THR A 40 -5.31 -7.31 -23.71
N SER A 41 -4.33 -7.02 -22.86
CA SER A 41 -3.08 -7.78 -22.78
C SER A 41 -2.79 -8.11 -21.32
N ARG A 42 -2.57 -9.39 -21.00
CA ARG A 42 -2.20 -9.83 -19.66
C ARG A 42 -0.78 -9.34 -19.36
N ARG A 43 -0.71 -8.21 -18.66
CA ARG A 43 0.52 -7.45 -18.42
C ARG A 43 1.16 -7.69 -17.06
N ALA A 44 1.09 -8.92 -16.54
CA ALA A 44 1.79 -9.25 -15.30
C ALA A 44 2.03 -10.77 -15.18
N GLY A 45 3.27 -11.19 -15.42
CA GLY A 45 3.84 -12.30 -14.66
C GLY A 45 3.99 -11.90 -13.18
N ALA A 46 4.40 -12.84 -12.33
CA ALA A 46 4.65 -12.63 -10.91
C ALA A 46 5.83 -11.65 -10.66
N GLY A 47 5.62 -10.37 -10.93
CA GLY A 47 6.56 -9.29 -10.62
C GLY A 47 6.74 -9.14 -9.11
N PRO A 48 7.80 -8.42 -8.66
CA PRO A 48 8.06 -8.18 -7.25
C PRO A 48 6.78 -7.70 -6.58
N ALA A 49 6.39 -8.37 -5.49
CA ALA A 49 5.06 -8.34 -4.91
C ALA A 49 4.37 -6.97 -5.06
N ALA A 50 3.27 -6.92 -5.81
CA ALA A 50 2.45 -5.72 -6.07
C ALA A 50 1.71 -5.21 -4.82
N GLY A 51 2.32 -5.39 -3.64
CA GLY A 51 1.81 -5.11 -2.31
C GLY A 51 2.92 -4.69 -1.35
N GLY A 52 2.53 -3.97 -0.29
CA GLY A 52 3.41 -3.52 0.78
C GLY A 52 3.22 -4.34 2.05
N MET A 53 4.28 -4.46 2.86
CA MET A 53 4.18 -5.08 4.18
C MET A 53 3.65 -4.08 5.21
N PHE A 54 2.47 -4.36 5.78
CA PHE A 54 1.77 -3.51 6.74
C PHE A 54 1.87 -4.15 8.12
N ILE A 55 2.29 -3.36 9.12
CA ILE A 55 2.32 -3.77 10.53
C ILE A 55 1.30 -2.92 11.28
N PHE A 56 0.25 -3.54 11.82
CA PHE A 56 -0.82 -2.86 12.57
C PHE A 56 -1.44 -3.82 13.58
N GLY A 57 -1.91 -3.30 14.72
CA GLY A 57 -2.61 -4.10 15.73
C GLY A 57 -1.88 -5.38 16.17
N GLY A 58 -0.54 -5.38 16.17
CA GLY A 58 0.28 -6.56 16.53
C GLY A 58 0.35 -7.66 15.46
N THR A 59 -0.19 -7.46 14.24
CA THR A 59 -0.09 -8.40 13.12
C THR A 59 0.69 -7.80 11.95
N VAL A 60 1.17 -8.68 11.07
CA VAL A 60 1.77 -8.35 9.78
C VAL A 60 0.87 -8.86 8.65
N ALA A 61 0.73 -8.07 7.59
CA ALA A 61 0.01 -8.45 6.37
C ALA A 61 0.74 -7.92 5.12
N ASN A 62 0.76 -8.71 4.04
CA ASN A 62 1.22 -8.24 2.74
C ASN A 62 0.00 -7.74 1.96
N VAL A 63 -0.18 -6.43 1.89
CA VAL A 63 -1.38 -5.78 1.40
C VAL A 63 -1.17 -5.35 -0.04
N PRO A 64 -2.01 -5.78 -1.01
CA PRO A 64 -1.96 -5.27 -2.37
C PRO A 64 -2.10 -3.74 -2.39
N THR A 65 -1.16 -3.06 -3.06
CA THR A 65 -1.15 -1.60 -3.16
C THR A 65 -1.09 -1.11 -4.61
N GLN A 66 -0.78 -2.00 -5.57
CA GLN A 66 -0.54 -1.63 -6.97
C GLN A 66 -1.40 -2.42 -7.97
N SER A 67 -2.21 -3.37 -7.51
CA SER A 67 -3.12 -4.12 -8.39
C SER A 67 -4.29 -3.25 -8.84
N TRP A 68 -4.84 -3.53 -10.04
CA TRP A 68 -5.93 -2.74 -10.64
C TRP A 68 -7.16 -2.58 -9.71
N PHE A 69 -7.51 -3.64 -8.97
CA PHE A 69 -8.66 -3.64 -8.06
C PHE A 69 -8.47 -2.73 -6.84
N VAL A 70 -7.22 -2.38 -6.49
CA VAL A 70 -6.90 -1.51 -5.34
C VAL A 70 -7.46 -0.10 -5.55
N SER A 71 -7.63 0.34 -6.81
CA SER A 71 -8.23 1.64 -7.14
C SER A 71 -9.65 1.82 -6.58
N ALA A 72 -10.41 0.72 -6.44
CA ALA A 72 -11.74 0.68 -5.87
C ALA A 72 -11.76 0.37 -4.36
N SER A 73 -10.60 0.21 -3.72
CA SER A 73 -10.53 -0.14 -2.30
C SER A 73 -11.10 0.97 -1.42
N PRO A 74 -11.98 0.64 -0.44
CA PRO A 74 -12.44 1.59 0.56
C PRO A 74 -11.31 2.00 1.52
N TYR A 75 -10.22 1.22 1.54
CA TYR A 75 -9.07 1.48 2.39
C TYR A 75 -8.07 2.41 1.71
N CYS A 76 -7.60 3.42 2.44
CA CYS A 76 -6.47 4.23 2.06
C CYS A 76 -5.49 4.39 3.23
N VAL A 77 -4.21 4.51 2.90
CA VAL A 77 -3.17 4.89 3.85
C VAL A 77 -2.79 6.34 3.61
N SER A 78 -2.82 7.13 4.67
CA SER A 78 -2.35 8.51 4.67
C SER A 78 -1.31 8.76 5.75
N SER A 79 -0.38 9.67 5.47
CA SER A 79 0.57 10.17 6.47
C SER A 79 -0.06 11.34 7.23
N GLU A 80 -0.24 11.18 8.52
CA GLU A 80 -0.77 12.20 9.45
C GLU A 80 0.19 12.35 10.61
N GLU A 81 0.66 13.57 10.89
CA GLU A 81 1.52 13.87 12.05
C GLU A 81 2.79 12.98 12.13
N GLY A 82 3.36 12.62 10.96
CA GLY A 82 4.55 11.75 10.88
C GLY A 82 4.28 10.26 11.08
N LYS A 83 3.02 9.86 11.20
CA LYS A 83 2.56 8.47 11.32
C LYS A 83 1.75 8.08 10.09
N ASN A 84 1.79 6.80 9.72
CA ASN A 84 0.92 6.29 8.66
C ASN A 84 -0.35 5.74 9.29
N VAL A 85 -1.50 6.07 8.71
CA VAL A 85 -2.82 5.73 9.22
C VAL A 85 -3.63 5.07 8.11
N ILE A 86 -4.21 3.91 8.41
CA ILE A 86 -5.21 3.24 7.58
C ILE A 86 -6.56 3.88 7.87
N LYS A 87 -7.18 4.41 6.83
CA LYS A 87 -8.56 4.89 6.83
C LYS A 87 -9.43 3.99 5.99
N LYS A 88 -10.69 3.89 6.38
CA LYS A 88 -11.76 3.26 5.59
C LYS A 88 -12.81 4.33 5.34
N ASP A 89 -13.10 4.61 4.07
CA ASP A 89 -14.10 5.61 3.67
C ASP A 89 -13.88 7.00 4.33
N GLY A 90 -12.62 7.35 4.60
CA GLY A 90 -12.21 8.61 5.23
C GLY A 90 -12.08 8.56 6.75
N GLU A 91 -12.60 7.52 7.41
CA GLU A 91 -12.50 7.35 8.86
C GLU A 91 -11.25 6.59 9.27
N LYS A 92 -10.55 7.07 10.31
CA LYS A 92 -9.35 6.42 10.86
C LYS A 92 -9.71 5.09 11.50
N VAL A 93 -9.09 4.01 11.01
CA VAL A 93 -9.31 2.64 11.52
C VAL A 93 -8.13 2.16 12.36
N ALA A 94 -6.90 2.36 11.88
CA ALA A 94 -5.70 1.87 12.56
C ALA A 94 -4.44 2.66 12.18
N GLU A 95 -3.46 2.73 13.08
CA GLU A 95 -2.09 3.14 12.74
C GLU A 95 -1.37 1.98 12.05
N VAL A 96 -0.56 2.29 11.03
CA VAL A 96 0.25 1.32 10.30
C VAL A 96 1.71 1.72 10.29
N THR A 97 2.58 0.74 10.46
CA THR A 97 4.03 0.89 10.32
C THR A 97 4.50 0.08 9.12
N PHE A 98 5.36 0.71 8.32
CA PHE A 98 6.05 0.06 7.22
C PHE A 98 7.45 -0.34 7.68
N PRO A 99 7.82 -1.63 7.59
CA PRO A 99 9.15 -2.08 7.95
C PRO A 99 10.17 -1.50 6.97
N ARG A 100 11.24 -0.90 7.51
CA ARG A 100 12.38 -0.42 6.74
C ARG A 100 13.54 -1.39 6.88
N ALA A 101 14.16 -1.78 5.76
CA ALA A 101 15.32 -2.64 5.80
C ALA A 101 16.48 -1.90 6.48
N ARG A 102 17.18 -2.57 7.42
CA ARG A 102 18.26 -1.93 8.21
C ARG A 102 19.40 -1.38 7.34
N PHE A 103 19.63 -1.99 6.18
CA PHE A 103 20.65 -1.59 5.20
C PHE A 103 20.30 -0.32 4.41
N GLN A 104 19.03 0.08 4.33
CA GLN A 104 18.61 1.35 3.69
C GLN A 104 19.03 2.60 4.50
N ARG A 105 19.67 2.42 5.66
CA ARG A 105 20.27 3.49 6.47
C ARG A 105 21.77 3.67 6.23
N LEU A 106 22.40 2.77 5.48
CA LEU A 106 23.81 2.91 5.11
C LEU A 106 23.87 3.84 3.90
N LYS A 107 24.44 5.04 4.09
CA LYS A 107 24.89 5.87 2.97
C LYS A 107 26.25 5.34 2.54
N THR A 108 26.37 4.90 1.29
CA THR A 108 27.67 4.71 0.62
C THR A 108 28.21 6.06 0.18
#